data_AF-A0A3S1DVH4-F1
#
_entry.id   AF-A0A3S1DVH4-F1
#
_cell.length_a   1.000
_cell.length_b   1.000
_cell.length_c   1.000
_cell.angle_alpha   90.00
_cell.angle_beta   90.00
_cell.angle_gamma   90.00
#
_symmetry.space_group_name_H-M   'P 1'
#
loop_
_entity.id
_entity.type
_entity.pdbx_description
1 polymer ?
#
loop_
_entity_poly.entity_id
_entity_poly.type
_entity_poly.pdbx_seq_one_letter_code
_entity_poly.pdbx_strand_id
1 'polypeptide(L)'
;MIKRWGLIFIVILLTLGVLGFKNEEEASSSVSSDYIRDAEKQLDAVLAAGNSITREPLNIIIKWQGVWNTAYEPKEGAKLIAAELKLAKPSAARVQDHLVYRSAGQVGRVPVKFSVTNREEGLYVVAQIEGIYQGDTAELKQAQTDVGRKLGGLGVDIQWNAAAQGNAKALGAGTAGHQDKDVMKLLGEAESKAGAFFKLHRVEGFQDQYTASESYEVPSFPISVRSGNTEIGLQMAIHLNTGTGVNELSIGSPVLTVEY
;
A
#
# COMPACT_ATOMS: atom_id res chain seq x y z
N MET A 1 1.94 31.02 -9.93
CA MET A 1 1.14 30.56 -8.76
C MET A 1 0.79 29.10 -8.97
N ILE A 2 1.50 28.19 -8.31
CA ILE A 2 1.26 26.74 -8.40
C ILE A 2 0.17 26.41 -7.38
N LYS A 3 -1.02 26.01 -7.85
CA LYS A 3 -2.11 25.56 -6.98
C LYS A 3 -1.67 24.27 -6.27
N ARG A 4 -1.46 24.35 -4.96
CA ARG A 4 -1.33 23.17 -4.08
C ARG A 4 -2.70 22.52 -3.97
N TRP A 5 -2.92 21.43 -4.70
CA TRP A 5 -4.05 20.54 -4.42
C TRP A 5 -3.71 19.82 -3.12
N GLY A 6 -4.39 20.19 -2.03
CA GLY A 6 -4.27 19.49 -0.77
C GLY A 6 -4.88 18.10 -0.93
N LEU A 7 -4.03 17.07 -1.01
CA LEU A 7 -4.47 15.69 -0.84
C LEU A 7 -4.98 15.55 0.60
N ILE A 8 -6.28 15.35 0.75
CA ILE A 8 -6.86 14.82 1.99
C ILE A 8 -6.84 13.32 1.80
N PHE A 9 -5.78 12.71 2.30
CA PHE A 9 -5.73 11.26 2.36
C PHE A 9 -6.59 10.80 3.56
N ILE A 10 -7.37 9.72 3.41
CA ILE A 10 -8.25 9.19 4.48
C ILE A 10 -7.60 8.04 5.27
N VAL A 11 -7.58 8.21 6.60
CA VAL A 11 -7.19 7.17 7.56
C VAL A 11 -8.31 6.14 7.63
N ILE A 12 -8.12 4.96 7.06
CA ILE A 12 -8.88 3.77 7.47
C ILE A 12 -8.00 3.04 8.47
N LEU A 13 -8.19 3.38 9.75
CA LEU A 13 -7.51 2.77 10.89
C LEU A 13 -8.19 1.41 11.15
N LEU A 14 -7.77 0.36 10.45
CA LEU A 14 -7.84 -0.97 11.01
C LEU A 14 -6.64 -1.11 11.93
N THR A 15 -6.92 -1.04 13.24
CA THR A 15 -5.93 -1.24 14.30
C THR A 15 -5.14 -2.51 14.02
N LEU A 16 -3.83 -2.34 13.80
CA LEU A 16 -2.79 -3.38 13.64
C LEU A 16 -2.57 -4.16 14.95
N GLY A 17 -3.65 -4.62 15.57
CA GLY A 17 -3.60 -5.57 16.68
C GLY A 17 -3.61 -6.97 16.11
N VAL A 18 -2.41 -7.53 15.90
CA VAL A 18 -2.18 -8.96 15.58
C VAL A 18 -2.59 -9.36 14.16
N LEU A 19 -2.09 -8.66 13.13
CA LEU A 19 -2.05 -9.25 11.79
C LEU A 19 -0.77 -10.10 11.66
N GLY A 20 -0.92 -11.41 11.83
CA GLY A 20 0.12 -12.37 11.54
C GLY A 20 0.23 -12.55 10.02
N PHE A 21 1.21 -11.90 9.40
CA PHE A 21 1.64 -12.27 8.06
C PHE A 21 2.34 -13.63 8.14
N LYS A 22 1.91 -14.61 7.36
CA LYS A 22 2.48 -15.95 7.40
C LYS A 22 3.67 -16.04 6.45
N ASN A 23 4.88 -16.20 7.01
CA ASN A 23 6.04 -16.79 6.34
C ASN A 23 6.56 -17.94 7.24
N GLU A 24 5.84 -19.06 7.27
CA GLU A 24 6.39 -20.32 7.79
C GLU A 24 6.87 -21.15 6.59
N GLU A 25 8.13 -20.94 6.21
CA GLU A 25 9.03 -21.99 5.73
C GLU A 25 10.47 -21.44 5.68
N GLU A 26 11.43 -22.28 6.06
CA GLU A 26 12.82 -21.95 6.35
C GLU A 26 13.49 -21.05 5.30
N ALA A 27 14.36 -20.15 5.78
CA ALA A 27 15.16 -19.20 5.01
C ALA A 27 16.03 -19.89 3.94
N SER A 28 15.43 -20.19 2.80
CA SER A 28 16.12 -20.39 1.54
C SER A 28 15.98 -19.09 0.74
N SER A 29 17.10 -18.63 0.18
CA SER A 29 17.20 -17.39 -0.60
C SER A 29 16.26 -17.32 -1.82
N SER A 30 15.57 -18.41 -2.17
CA SER A 30 14.52 -18.48 -3.19
C SER A 30 13.18 -17.86 -2.76
N VAL A 31 12.83 -17.87 -1.46
CA VAL A 31 11.54 -17.37 -0.95
C VAL A 31 11.35 -15.87 -1.20
N SER A 32 12.44 -15.10 -1.16
CA SER A 32 12.43 -13.65 -1.46
C SER A 32 12.08 -13.34 -2.92
N SER A 33 12.54 -14.16 -3.87
CA SER A 33 12.39 -13.86 -5.29
C SER A 33 10.98 -14.13 -5.83
N ASP A 34 10.34 -15.21 -5.39
CA ASP A 34 8.98 -15.54 -5.77
C ASP A 34 7.98 -14.57 -5.12
N TYR A 35 8.19 -14.22 -3.84
CA TYR A 35 7.35 -13.24 -3.14
C TYR A 35 7.38 -11.85 -3.79
N ILE A 36 8.56 -11.38 -4.23
CA ILE A 36 8.68 -10.10 -4.96
C ILE A 36 7.96 -10.16 -6.31
N ARG A 37 8.07 -11.27 -7.04
CA ARG A 37 7.35 -11.45 -8.31
C ARG A 37 5.84 -11.48 -8.09
N ASP A 38 5.40 -12.10 -7.01
CA ASP A 38 3.99 -12.20 -6.65
C ASP A 38 3.41 -10.85 -6.23
N ALA A 39 4.18 -10.03 -5.49
CA ALA A 39 3.86 -8.62 -5.23
C ALA A 39 3.73 -7.80 -6.52
N GLU A 40 4.56 -8.05 -7.53
CA GLU A 40 4.46 -7.37 -8.83
C GLU A 40 3.17 -7.73 -9.58
N LYS A 41 2.80 -9.02 -9.65
CA LYS A 41 1.54 -9.46 -10.26
C LYS A 41 0.33 -8.87 -9.55
N GLN A 42 0.36 -8.87 -8.21
CA GLN A 42 -0.73 -8.36 -7.39
C GLN A 42 -0.87 -6.84 -7.54
N LEU A 43 0.25 -6.10 -7.63
CA LEU A 43 0.24 -4.69 -7.98
C LEU A 43 -0.41 -4.45 -9.35
N ASP A 44 -0.02 -5.19 -10.39
CA ASP A 44 -0.59 -5.05 -11.73
C ASP A 44 -2.12 -5.24 -11.71
N ALA A 45 -2.63 -6.22 -10.95
CA ALA A 45 -4.06 -6.44 -10.80
C ALA A 45 -4.77 -5.26 -10.10
N VAL A 46 -4.21 -4.75 -9.00
CA VAL A 46 -4.75 -3.58 -8.27
C VAL A 46 -4.80 -2.35 -9.16
N LEU A 47 -3.74 -2.08 -9.93
CA LEU A 47 -3.67 -0.91 -10.80
C LEU A 47 -4.60 -1.01 -12.00
N ALA A 48 -4.73 -2.21 -12.59
CA ALA A 48 -5.65 -2.45 -13.68
C ALA A 48 -7.11 -2.26 -13.23
N ALA A 49 -7.48 -2.80 -12.06
CA ALA A 49 -8.80 -2.61 -11.47
C ALA A 49 -9.08 -1.14 -11.14
N GLY A 50 -8.16 -0.48 -10.42
CA GLY A 50 -8.30 0.92 -10.04
C GLY A 50 -8.50 1.84 -11.25
N ASN A 51 -7.68 1.67 -12.30
CA ASN A 51 -7.76 2.52 -13.49
C ASN A 51 -9.01 2.24 -14.34
N SER A 52 -9.49 1.00 -14.37
CA SER A 52 -10.78 0.65 -15.00
C SER A 52 -11.97 1.34 -14.31
N ILE A 53 -11.89 1.48 -12.98
CA ILE A 53 -12.92 2.09 -12.16
C ILE A 53 -12.88 3.62 -12.27
N THR A 54 -11.72 4.24 -12.03
CA THR A 54 -11.57 5.70 -11.95
C THR A 54 -11.50 6.36 -13.31
N ARG A 55 -10.84 5.72 -14.29
CA ARG A 55 -10.45 6.30 -15.59
C ARG A 55 -9.65 7.61 -15.46
N GLU A 56 -9.04 7.82 -14.30
CA GLU A 56 -8.20 8.95 -13.96
C GLU A 56 -6.88 8.43 -13.36
N PRO A 57 -5.81 9.24 -13.36
CA PRO A 57 -4.56 8.90 -12.70
C PRO A 57 -4.76 8.40 -11.26
N LEU A 58 -4.03 7.35 -10.87
CA LEU A 58 -4.04 6.83 -9.50
C LEU A 58 -2.81 7.32 -8.75
N ASN A 59 -2.99 7.83 -7.54
CA ASN A 59 -1.89 7.96 -6.58
C ASN A 59 -1.59 6.58 -6.00
N ILE A 60 -0.32 6.21 -5.95
CA ILE A 60 0.11 4.88 -5.51
C ILE A 60 1.10 5.02 -4.36
N ILE A 61 0.89 4.19 -3.35
CA ILE A 61 1.83 3.95 -2.26
C ILE A 61 2.11 2.46 -2.22
N ILE A 62 3.37 2.08 -2.30
CA ILE A 62 3.84 0.70 -2.10
C ILE A 62 4.72 0.70 -0.86
N LYS A 63 4.57 -0.31 0.00
CA LYS A 63 5.37 -0.50 1.20
C LYS A 63 6.03 -1.87 1.21
N TRP A 64 7.31 -1.86 1.52
CA TRP A 64 8.06 -3.02 2.01
C TRP A 64 8.37 -2.77 3.48
N GLN A 65 7.97 -3.67 4.36
CA GLN A 65 8.20 -3.51 5.80
C GLN A 65 8.52 -4.83 6.45
N GLY A 66 9.19 -4.82 7.60
CA GLY A 66 9.57 -6.07 8.24
C GLY A 66 10.50 -5.92 9.42
N VAL A 67 10.61 -7.01 10.17
CA VAL A 67 11.61 -7.17 11.22
C VAL A 67 12.94 -7.54 10.57
N TRP A 68 14.00 -6.94 11.08
CA TRP A 68 15.36 -7.23 10.72
C TRP A 68 16.12 -7.63 11.97
N ASN A 69 16.27 -8.95 12.13
CA ASN A 69 17.03 -9.53 13.24
C ASN A 69 18.52 -9.40 12.93
N THR A 70 19.15 -8.37 13.48
CA THR A 70 20.53 -8.01 13.21
C THR A 70 21.20 -7.47 14.47
N ALA A 71 22.53 -7.58 14.52
CA ALA A 71 23.34 -6.99 15.59
C ALA A 71 23.59 -5.48 15.38
N TYR A 72 23.14 -4.89 14.26
CA TYR A 72 23.30 -3.47 14.01
C TYR A 72 22.46 -2.62 14.97
N GLU A 73 23.06 -1.53 15.44
CA GLU A 73 22.29 -0.45 16.05
C GLU A 73 21.40 0.24 15.00
N PRO A 74 20.23 0.82 15.38
CA PRO A 74 19.28 1.40 14.42
C PRO A 74 19.90 2.44 13.46
N LYS A 75 20.85 3.24 13.96
CA LYS A 75 21.58 4.23 13.15
C LYS A 75 22.45 3.58 12.08
N GLU A 76 23.08 2.46 12.41
CA GLU A 76 23.99 1.74 11.51
C GLU A 76 23.19 0.96 10.48
N GLY A 77 22.13 0.28 10.91
CA GLY A 77 21.17 -0.37 10.00
C GLY A 77 20.58 0.63 8.99
N ALA A 78 20.17 1.82 9.45
CA ALA A 78 19.69 2.88 8.57
C ALA A 78 20.74 3.34 7.56
N LYS A 79 22.02 3.46 7.96
CA LYS A 79 23.10 3.83 7.02
C LYS A 79 23.32 2.74 5.97
N LEU A 80 23.24 1.46 6.37
CA LEU A 80 23.39 0.34 5.44
C LEU A 80 22.27 0.33 4.40
N ILE A 81 21.01 0.48 4.83
CA ILE A 81 19.86 0.56 3.92
C ILE A 81 19.99 1.78 2.98
N ALA A 82 20.38 2.95 3.50
CA ALA A 82 20.59 4.12 2.66
C ALA A 82 21.67 3.90 1.59
N ALA A 83 22.78 3.25 1.95
CA ALA A 83 23.85 2.93 1.02
C ALA A 83 23.37 1.94 -0.05
N GLU A 84 22.66 0.88 0.34
CA GLU A 84 22.10 -0.11 -0.59
C GLU A 84 21.11 0.50 -1.57
N LEU A 85 20.20 1.35 -1.07
CA LEU A 85 19.21 2.03 -1.90
C LEU A 85 19.77 3.27 -2.62
N LYS A 86 21.04 3.63 -2.41
CA LYS A 86 21.69 4.85 -2.94
C LYS A 86 20.95 6.14 -2.57
N LEU A 87 20.40 6.19 -1.37
CA LEU A 87 19.68 7.34 -0.83
C LEU A 87 20.58 8.26 0.00
N ALA A 88 20.05 9.40 0.41
CA ALA A 88 20.76 10.33 1.28
C ALA A 88 21.12 9.69 2.64
N LYS A 89 22.06 10.30 3.36
CA LYS A 89 22.40 9.85 4.72
C LYS A 89 21.17 9.98 5.63
N PRO A 90 20.90 8.98 6.49
CA PRO A 90 19.74 9.04 7.37
C PRO A 90 19.84 10.19 8.38
N SER A 91 18.73 10.86 8.64
CA SER A 91 18.53 11.77 9.75
C SER A 91 17.80 11.06 10.90
N ALA A 92 18.00 11.55 12.12
CA ALA A 92 17.30 11.04 13.30
C ALA A 92 16.14 11.97 13.66
N ALA A 93 14.98 11.41 13.99
CA ALA A 93 13.82 12.12 14.48
C ALA A 93 13.23 11.37 15.68
N ARG A 94 12.66 12.12 16.64
CA ARG A 94 11.84 11.53 17.71
C ARG A 94 10.38 11.50 17.28
N VAL A 95 9.75 10.34 17.39
CA VAL A 95 8.33 10.12 17.08
C VAL A 95 7.74 9.34 18.23
N GLN A 96 6.79 9.94 18.96
CA GLN A 96 6.15 9.31 20.13
C GLN A 96 7.17 8.67 21.09
N ASP A 97 8.20 9.44 21.47
CA ASP A 97 9.33 9.01 22.32
C ASP A 97 10.25 7.90 21.79
N HIS A 98 10.02 7.41 20.57
CA HIS A 98 10.93 6.51 19.89
C HIS A 98 11.89 7.27 18.97
N LEU A 99 13.15 6.82 18.95
CA LEU A 99 14.13 7.31 17.98
C LEU A 99 13.93 6.58 16.66
N VAL A 100 13.70 7.36 15.60
CA VAL A 100 13.47 6.86 14.24
C VAL A 100 14.54 7.44 13.33
N TYR A 101 15.22 6.58 12.58
CA TYR A 101 16.17 6.99 11.56
C TYR A 101 15.49 6.95 10.21
N ARG A 102 15.54 8.05 9.45
CA ARG A 102 14.82 8.19 8.18
C ARG A 102 15.74 8.65 7.07
N SER A 103 15.49 8.20 5.86
CA SER A 103 16.06 8.80 4.66
C SER A 103 15.02 8.83 3.53
N ALA A 104 15.26 9.70 2.56
CA ALA A 104 14.44 9.82 1.37
C ALA A 104 15.32 10.16 0.17
N GLY A 105 14.82 9.84 -1.01
CA GLY A 105 15.47 10.12 -2.28
C GLY A 105 14.66 9.48 -3.41
N GLN A 106 15.37 8.98 -4.42
CA GLN A 106 14.75 8.32 -5.56
C GLN A 106 15.50 7.04 -5.91
N VAL A 107 14.75 6.01 -6.30
CA VAL A 107 15.29 4.82 -6.99
C VAL A 107 14.86 4.93 -8.45
N GLY A 108 15.83 5.14 -9.34
CA GLY A 108 15.53 5.65 -10.68
C GLY A 108 14.90 7.04 -10.59
N ARG A 109 13.68 7.20 -11.08
CA ARG A 109 12.89 8.46 -10.99
C ARG A 109 11.80 8.40 -9.92
N VAL A 110 11.65 7.26 -9.23
CA VAL A 110 10.54 7.03 -8.31
C VAL A 110 10.93 7.45 -6.90
N PRO A 111 10.16 8.35 -6.25
CA PRO A 111 10.37 8.71 -4.85
C PRO A 111 10.33 7.49 -3.92
N VAL A 112 11.37 7.36 -3.10
CA VAL A 112 11.47 6.34 -2.06
C VAL A 112 11.87 7.00 -0.76
N LYS A 113 11.19 6.63 0.32
CA LYS A 113 11.56 6.98 1.70
C LYS A 113 11.61 5.72 2.55
N PHE A 114 12.46 5.70 3.56
CA PHE A 114 12.43 4.62 4.54
C PHE A 114 12.64 5.12 5.96
N SER A 115 12.25 4.29 6.92
CA SER A 115 12.52 4.47 8.34
C SER A 115 13.01 3.17 8.98
N VAL A 116 13.88 3.32 9.97
CA VAL A 116 14.36 2.25 10.84
C VAL A 116 14.14 2.66 12.29
N THR A 117 13.54 1.77 13.06
CA THR A 117 13.26 1.95 14.49
C THR A 117 13.59 0.69 15.26
N ASN A 118 14.02 0.85 16.51
CA ASN A 118 14.23 -0.30 17.39
C ASN A 118 12.88 -0.84 17.92
N ARG A 119 12.73 -2.16 17.92
CA ARG A 119 11.62 -2.90 18.53
C ARG A 119 12.19 -4.03 19.41
N GLU A 120 11.34 -4.69 20.19
CA GLU A 120 11.77 -5.78 21.08
C GLU A 120 12.41 -6.95 20.32
N GLU A 121 11.94 -7.22 19.10
CA GLU A 121 12.38 -8.33 18.25
C GLU A 121 13.52 -7.98 17.27
N GLY A 122 14.07 -6.76 17.37
CA GLY A 122 15.13 -6.26 16.49
C GLY A 122 14.77 -4.93 15.83
N LEU A 123 15.40 -4.64 14.69
CA LEU A 123 15.09 -3.42 13.94
C LEU A 123 13.82 -3.61 13.13
N TYR A 124 12.92 -2.64 13.16
CA TYR A 124 11.78 -2.59 12.25
C TYR A 124 12.05 -1.60 11.12
N VAL A 125 11.92 -2.08 9.88
CA VAL A 125 12.17 -1.32 8.66
C VAL A 125 10.85 -1.08 7.96
N VAL A 126 10.64 0.14 7.46
CA VAL A 126 9.56 0.47 6.53
C VAL A 126 10.18 1.26 5.38
N ALA A 127 10.05 0.76 4.15
CA ALA A 127 10.37 1.49 2.94
C ALA A 127 9.08 1.73 2.14
N GLN A 128 8.83 2.99 1.82
CA GLN A 128 7.67 3.45 1.10
C GLN A 128 8.08 4.04 -0.25
N ILE A 129 7.39 3.62 -1.29
CA ILE A 129 7.56 4.03 -2.68
C ILE A 129 6.29 4.75 -3.09
N GLU A 130 6.43 5.95 -3.64
CA GLU A 130 5.28 6.79 -4.01
C GLU A 130 5.31 7.05 -5.51
N GLY A 131 4.14 7.00 -6.16
CA GLY A 131 4.04 7.21 -7.59
C GLY A 131 2.65 7.67 -8.02
N ILE A 132 2.57 8.02 -9.30
CA ILE A 132 1.30 8.30 -9.98
C ILE A 132 1.22 7.35 -11.18
N TYR A 133 0.15 6.58 -11.28
CA TYR A 133 -0.10 5.75 -12.44
C TYR A 133 -0.99 6.45 -13.46
N GLN A 134 -0.50 6.50 -14.70
CA GLN A 134 -1.16 7.09 -15.86
C GLN A 134 -1.08 6.18 -17.10
N GLY A 135 -0.94 4.86 -16.90
CA GLY A 135 -0.85 3.86 -17.98
C GLY A 135 0.52 3.21 -18.15
N ASP A 136 1.60 3.81 -17.65
CA ASP A 136 2.93 3.18 -17.56
C ASP A 136 3.35 3.03 -16.10
N THR A 137 3.74 1.81 -15.72
CA THR A 137 4.23 1.45 -14.38
C THR A 137 5.62 0.85 -14.38
N ALA A 138 6.33 0.82 -15.51
CA ALA A 138 7.61 0.12 -15.61
C ALA A 138 8.60 0.58 -14.53
N GLU A 139 8.72 1.89 -14.32
CA GLU A 139 9.63 2.44 -13.29
C GLU A 139 9.15 2.17 -11.87
N LEU A 140 7.83 2.24 -11.63
CA LEU A 140 7.26 1.96 -10.32
C LEU A 140 7.45 0.49 -9.93
N LYS A 141 7.22 -0.42 -10.87
CA LYS A 141 7.45 -1.86 -10.69
C LYS A 141 8.93 -2.17 -10.49
N GLN A 142 9.79 -1.55 -11.29
CA GLN A 142 11.23 -1.69 -11.12
C GLN A 142 11.68 -1.21 -9.73
N ALA A 143 11.20 -0.05 -9.27
CA ALA A 143 11.51 0.46 -7.94
C ALA A 143 10.99 -0.46 -6.83
N GLN A 144 9.76 -0.98 -6.96
CA GLN A 144 9.21 -1.98 -6.03
C GLN A 144 10.11 -3.21 -5.94
N THR A 145 10.46 -3.79 -7.09
CA THR A 145 11.29 -4.99 -7.16
C THR A 145 12.69 -4.76 -6.62
N ASP A 146 13.32 -3.62 -6.94
CA ASP A 146 14.67 -3.31 -6.48
C ASP A 146 14.73 -3.03 -4.97
N VAL A 147 13.76 -2.28 -4.43
CA VAL A 147 13.68 -2.03 -2.98
C VAL A 147 13.44 -3.33 -2.23
N GLY A 148 12.46 -4.13 -2.66
CA GLY A 148 12.14 -5.42 -2.05
C GLY A 148 13.34 -6.36 -2.04
N ARG A 149 14.02 -6.50 -3.19
CA ARG A 149 15.22 -7.36 -3.31
C ARG A 149 16.36 -6.91 -2.41
N LYS A 150 16.59 -5.59 -2.30
CA LYS A 150 17.66 -5.04 -1.46
C LYS A 150 17.38 -5.25 0.02
N LEU A 151 16.14 -5.03 0.46
CA LEU A 151 15.76 -5.28 1.86
C LEU A 151 15.80 -6.77 2.20
N GLY A 152 15.22 -7.63 1.36
CA GLY A 152 15.29 -9.07 1.54
C GLY A 152 16.73 -9.60 1.50
N GLY A 153 17.58 -9.04 0.64
CA GLY A 153 19.01 -9.37 0.56
C GLY A 153 19.82 -8.97 1.80
N LEU A 154 19.35 -7.99 2.58
CA LEU A 154 19.92 -7.62 3.88
C LEU A 154 19.45 -8.55 5.02
N GLY A 155 18.49 -9.44 4.75
CA GLY A 155 17.88 -10.31 5.75
C GLY A 155 16.71 -9.68 6.50
N VAL A 156 16.08 -8.64 5.94
CA VAL A 156 14.79 -8.14 6.44
C VAL A 156 13.71 -9.16 6.07
N ASP A 157 12.89 -9.57 7.04
CA ASP A 157 11.69 -10.39 6.78
C ASP A 157 10.60 -9.51 6.16
N ILE A 158 10.69 -9.33 4.85
CA ILE A 158 9.90 -8.36 4.11
C ILE A 158 8.44 -8.80 3.94
N GLN A 159 7.56 -7.85 4.19
CA GLN A 159 6.13 -7.91 3.94
C GLN A 159 5.75 -6.79 2.97
N TRP A 160 4.85 -7.11 2.06
CA TRP A 160 4.43 -6.20 1.00
C TRP A 160 3.01 -5.74 1.21
N ASN A 161 2.76 -4.46 0.94
CA ASN A 161 1.42 -3.99 0.65
C ASN A 161 1.46 -2.79 -0.31
N ALA A 162 0.37 -2.57 -1.04
CA ALA A 162 0.18 -1.41 -1.88
C ALA A 162 -1.22 -0.83 -1.73
N ALA A 163 -1.35 0.47 -1.98
CA ALA A 163 -2.61 1.19 -2.06
C ALA A 163 -2.60 2.07 -3.32
N ALA A 164 -3.71 2.03 -4.05
CA ALA A 164 -3.98 2.90 -5.18
C ALA A 164 -5.25 3.72 -4.90
N GLN A 165 -5.17 5.02 -5.08
CA GLN A 165 -6.26 5.94 -4.82
C GLN A 165 -6.53 6.84 -6.03
N GLY A 166 -7.80 7.10 -6.31
CA GLY A 166 -8.17 7.97 -7.42
C GLY A 166 -9.62 8.41 -7.37
N ASN A 167 -9.97 9.33 -8.27
CA ASN A 167 -11.30 9.90 -8.30
C ASN A 167 -12.33 8.91 -8.86
N ALA A 168 -13.44 8.73 -8.15
CA ALA A 168 -14.53 7.84 -8.53
C ALA A 168 -15.65 8.54 -9.33
N LYS A 169 -15.40 9.70 -9.97
CA LYS A 169 -16.38 10.41 -10.85
C LYS A 169 -17.05 9.53 -11.90
N ALA A 170 -16.34 8.51 -12.40
CA ALA A 170 -16.86 7.60 -13.40
C ALA A 170 -17.89 6.59 -12.85
N LEU A 171 -18.00 6.48 -11.52
CA LEU A 171 -19.04 5.75 -10.81
C LEU A 171 -20.26 6.65 -10.59
N GLY A 172 -21.46 6.07 -10.61
CA GLY A 172 -22.71 6.81 -10.37
C GLY A 172 -23.05 7.86 -11.44
N ALA A 173 -22.41 7.79 -12.62
CA ALA A 173 -22.67 8.69 -13.76
C ALA A 173 -24.03 8.40 -14.43
N GLY A 174 -25.11 8.65 -13.69
CA GLY A 174 -26.44 8.91 -14.22
C GLY A 174 -26.57 10.33 -14.77
N THR A 175 -27.68 10.61 -15.46
CA THR A 175 -27.95 11.89 -16.13
C THR A 175 -27.82 13.09 -15.19
N ALA A 176 -27.03 14.09 -15.63
CA ALA A 176 -26.90 15.43 -15.06
C ALA A 176 -26.06 15.60 -13.77
N GLY A 177 -24.74 15.39 -13.88
CA GLY A 177 -23.72 16.20 -13.18
C GLY A 177 -23.66 16.16 -11.65
N HIS A 178 -24.49 15.36 -11.00
CA HIS A 178 -24.48 15.14 -9.56
C HIS A 178 -23.77 13.82 -9.28
N GLN A 179 -22.70 13.87 -8.48
CA GLN A 179 -22.10 12.64 -7.98
C GLN A 179 -23.09 11.98 -7.01
N ASP A 180 -23.26 10.67 -7.17
CA ASP A 180 -24.02 9.89 -6.20
C ASP A 180 -23.37 10.01 -4.82
N LYS A 181 -24.20 10.19 -3.79
CA LYS A 181 -23.73 10.30 -2.40
C LYS A 181 -23.90 8.97 -1.66
N ASP A 182 -24.54 7.99 -2.28
CA ASP A 182 -24.64 6.64 -1.74
C ASP A 182 -23.32 5.90 -1.96
N VAL A 183 -22.41 6.06 -1.00
CA VAL A 183 -21.08 5.44 -1.01
C VAL A 183 -21.13 3.91 -1.08
N MET A 184 -22.19 3.28 -0.57
CA MET A 184 -22.34 1.83 -0.61
C MET A 184 -22.75 1.33 -1.99
N LYS A 185 -23.66 2.04 -2.64
CA LYS A 185 -24.00 1.78 -4.04
C LYS A 185 -22.78 1.95 -4.94
N LEU A 186 -22.01 3.01 -4.74
CA LEU A 186 -20.77 3.25 -5.49
C LEU A 186 -19.73 2.16 -5.24
N LEU A 187 -19.59 1.66 -4.00
CA LEU A 187 -18.71 0.54 -3.70
C LEU A 187 -19.14 -0.73 -4.45
N GLY A 188 -20.44 -1.02 -4.51
CA GLY A 188 -20.97 -2.13 -5.32
C GLY A 188 -20.70 -1.99 -6.83
N GLU A 189 -20.75 -0.76 -7.37
CA GLU A 189 -20.35 -0.50 -8.77
C GLU A 189 -18.83 -0.71 -8.98
N ALA A 190 -18.01 -0.29 -8.02
CA ALA A 190 -16.57 -0.52 -8.03
C ALA A 190 -16.24 -2.01 -7.97
N GLU A 191 -16.90 -2.78 -7.10
CA GLU A 191 -16.77 -4.23 -6.99
C GLU A 191 -17.11 -4.95 -8.29
N SER A 192 -18.24 -4.57 -8.91
CA SER A 192 -18.66 -5.15 -10.20
C SER A 192 -17.61 -4.94 -11.29
N LYS A 193 -17.01 -3.75 -11.34
CA LYS A 193 -15.92 -3.44 -12.29
C LYS A 193 -14.61 -4.16 -11.95
N ALA A 194 -14.26 -4.25 -10.67
CA ALA A 194 -13.09 -5.00 -10.20
C ALA A 194 -13.20 -6.51 -10.48
N GLY A 195 -14.43 -7.04 -10.47
CA GLY A 195 -14.74 -8.44 -10.79
C GLY A 195 -14.28 -8.91 -12.18
N ALA A 196 -13.96 -7.98 -13.10
CA ALA A 196 -13.35 -8.30 -14.39
C ALA A 196 -11.86 -8.72 -14.28
N PHE A 197 -11.20 -8.41 -13.16
CA PHE A 197 -9.77 -8.66 -12.95
C PHE A 197 -9.51 -9.79 -11.96
N PHE A 198 -10.37 -9.93 -10.94
CA PHE A 198 -10.23 -10.95 -9.91
C PHE A 198 -11.56 -11.21 -9.21
N LYS A 199 -11.69 -12.40 -8.60
CA LYS A 199 -12.89 -12.79 -7.86
C LYS A 199 -12.81 -12.25 -6.43
N LEU A 200 -13.84 -11.50 -6.04
CA LEU A 200 -13.99 -10.92 -4.71
C LEU A 200 -14.91 -11.77 -3.85
N HIS A 201 -14.47 -12.15 -2.66
CA HIS A 201 -15.34 -12.69 -1.60
C HIS A 201 -15.29 -11.74 -0.41
N ARG A 202 -16.39 -11.06 -0.10
CA ARG A 202 -16.47 -10.14 1.05
C ARG A 202 -16.24 -10.89 2.36
N VAL A 203 -15.48 -10.29 3.27
CA VAL A 203 -15.11 -10.85 4.57
C VAL A 203 -15.69 -10.02 5.70
N GLU A 204 -15.36 -8.73 5.71
CA GLU A 204 -15.77 -7.76 6.72
C GLU A 204 -15.91 -6.40 6.06
N GLY A 205 -16.82 -5.57 6.59
CA GLY A 205 -17.11 -4.27 6.00
C GLY A 205 -17.42 -3.22 7.06
N PHE A 206 -17.26 -1.97 6.66
CA PHE A 206 -17.58 -0.78 7.43
C PHE A 206 -18.37 0.18 6.56
N GLN A 207 -19.37 0.85 7.14
CA GLN A 207 -20.15 1.87 6.46
C GLN A 207 -20.54 2.98 7.43
N ASP A 208 -20.37 4.22 6.99
CA ASP A 208 -21.00 5.40 7.56
C ASP A 208 -21.61 6.29 6.44
N GLN A 209 -21.97 7.53 6.78
CA GLN A 209 -22.58 8.47 5.83
C GLN A 209 -21.66 8.85 4.66
N TYR A 210 -20.35 8.82 4.86
CA TYR A 210 -19.35 9.33 3.92
C TYR A 210 -18.38 8.26 3.44
N THR A 211 -18.39 7.08 4.04
CA THR A 211 -17.41 6.03 3.74
C THR A 211 -18.10 4.68 3.71
N ALA A 212 -17.82 3.89 2.67
CA ALA A 212 -18.07 2.46 2.67
C ALA A 212 -16.76 1.75 2.34
N SER A 213 -16.41 0.70 3.09
CA SER A 213 -15.24 -0.11 2.82
C SER A 213 -15.51 -1.58 3.08
N GLU A 214 -14.86 -2.45 2.33
CA GLU A 214 -14.98 -3.90 2.44
C GLU A 214 -13.58 -4.52 2.30
N SER A 215 -13.32 -5.53 3.12
CA SER A 215 -12.19 -6.45 3.02
C SER A 215 -12.63 -7.69 2.25
N TYR A 216 -11.72 -8.22 1.44
CA TYR A 216 -11.99 -9.35 0.57
C TYR A 216 -10.91 -10.42 0.66
N GLU A 217 -11.36 -11.66 0.67
CA GLU A 217 -10.55 -12.78 0.21
C GLU A 217 -10.53 -12.72 -1.33
N VAL A 218 -9.34 -12.85 -1.91
CA VAL A 218 -9.12 -12.86 -3.35
C VAL A 218 -8.30 -14.10 -3.68
N PRO A 219 -8.92 -15.24 -4.06
CA PRO A 219 -8.21 -16.51 -4.20
C PRO A 219 -7.05 -16.52 -5.20
N SER A 220 -7.04 -15.58 -6.15
CA SER A 220 -5.95 -15.42 -7.12
C SER A 220 -4.77 -14.60 -6.60
N PHE A 221 -4.86 -14.01 -5.41
CA PHE A 221 -3.81 -13.16 -4.84
C PHE A 221 -2.90 -13.98 -3.94
N PRO A 222 -1.59 -14.07 -4.27
CA PRO A 222 -0.62 -14.86 -3.49
C PRO A 222 -0.24 -14.21 -2.15
N ILE A 223 -0.42 -12.91 -2.00
CA ILE A 223 -0.09 -12.18 -0.76
C ILE A 223 -1.38 -11.81 -0.03
N SER A 224 -1.58 -12.37 1.16
CA SER A 224 -2.72 -12.11 2.03
C SER A 224 -2.27 -11.83 3.46
N VAL A 225 -3.16 -11.23 4.26
CA VAL A 225 -3.04 -11.17 5.72
C VAL A 225 -4.17 -11.93 6.38
N ARG A 226 -3.90 -12.51 7.54
CA ARG A 226 -4.93 -13.21 8.30
C ARG A 226 -5.63 -12.24 9.26
N SER A 227 -6.96 -12.15 9.13
CA SER A 227 -7.84 -11.51 10.11
C SER A 227 -8.76 -12.57 10.72
N GLY A 228 -8.51 -12.92 11.98
CA GLY A 228 -9.17 -14.05 12.65
C GLY A 228 -8.97 -15.38 11.90
N ASN A 229 -10.05 -15.91 11.32
CA ASN A 229 -10.04 -17.17 10.56
C ASN A 229 -10.08 -16.97 9.04
N THR A 230 -9.99 -15.75 8.55
CA THR A 230 -10.11 -15.44 7.12
C THR A 230 -8.85 -14.79 6.59
N GLU A 231 -8.56 -15.04 5.31
CA GLU A 231 -7.49 -14.36 4.59
C GLU A 231 -8.04 -13.14 3.85
N ILE A 232 -7.38 -12.00 4.04
CA ILE A 232 -7.68 -10.74 3.36
C ILE A 232 -6.56 -10.50 2.35
N GLY A 233 -6.92 -10.50 1.07
CA GLY A 233 -6.01 -10.18 -0.04
C GLY A 233 -6.26 -8.79 -0.63
N LEU A 234 -7.39 -8.16 -0.32
CA LEU A 234 -7.75 -6.85 -0.84
C LEU A 234 -8.66 -6.10 0.12
N GLN A 235 -8.55 -4.78 0.11
CA GLN A 235 -9.55 -3.87 0.66
C GLN A 235 -9.93 -2.83 -0.38
N MET A 236 -11.22 -2.52 -0.47
CA MET A 236 -11.69 -1.40 -1.28
C MET A 236 -12.56 -0.47 -0.45
N ALA A 237 -12.45 0.82 -0.70
CA ALA A 237 -13.26 1.83 -0.06
C ALA A 237 -13.69 2.92 -1.04
N ILE A 238 -14.89 3.44 -0.82
CA ILE A 238 -15.36 4.71 -1.40
C ILE A 238 -15.51 5.70 -0.26
N HIS A 239 -14.94 6.89 -0.42
CA HIS A 239 -15.10 8.00 0.52
C HIS A 239 -15.59 9.26 -0.20
N LEU A 240 -16.68 9.85 0.29
CA LEU A 240 -17.16 11.15 -0.14
C LEU A 240 -16.39 12.26 0.60
N ASN A 241 -15.50 12.94 -0.10
CA ASN A 241 -14.84 14.13 0.44
C ASN A 241 -15.86 15.27 0.55
N THR A 242 -16.27 15.61 1.76
CA THR A 242 -17.30 16.64 2.02
C THR A 242 -16.85 18.06 1.65
N GLY A 243 -15.54 18.31 1.60
CA GLY A 243 -14.98 19.61 1.20
C GLY A 243 -15.01 19.85 -0.31
N THR A 244 -14.82 18.79 -1.11
CA THR A 244 -14.80 18.87 -2.58
C THR A 244 -16.05 18.32 -3.25
N GLY A 245 -16.88 17.57 -2.53
CA GLY A 245 -18.04 16.85 -3.05
C GLY A 245 -17.68 15.68 -3.96
N VAL A 246 -16.41 15.22 -3.92
CA VAL A 246 -15.88 14.20 -4.80
C VAL A 246 -15.76 12.87 -4.07
N ASN A 247 -16.24 11.80 -4.70
CA ASN A 247 -15.98 10.44 -4.26
C ASN A 247 -14.56 10.00 -4.63
N GLU A 248 -13.83 9.48 -3.66
CA GLU A 248 -12.51 8.90 -3.81
C GLU A 248 -12.61 7.37 -3.67
N LEU A 249 -12.05 6.66 -4.63
CA LEU A 249 -11.81 5.23 -4.56
C LEU A 249 -10.45 4.99 -3.93
N SER A 250 -10.38 4.06 -2.99
CA SER A 250 -9.14 3.46 -2.51
C SER A 250 -9.19 1.95 -2.71
N ILE A 251 -8.14 1.38 -3.30
CA ILE A 251 -7.94 -0.07 -3.42
C ILE A 251 -6.59 -0.41 -2.80
N GLY A 252 -6.58 -1.27 -1.79
CA GLY A 252 -5.39 -1.71 -1.09
C GLY A 252 -5.23 -3.21 -1.13
N SER A 253 -4.00 -3.68 -1.03
CA SER A 253 -3.68 -5.09 -1.07
C SER A 253 -2.39 -5.38 -0.30
N PRO A 254 -2.35 -6.40 0.57
CA PRO A 254 -3.51 -7.11 1.09
C PRO A 254 -4.49 -6.20 1.86
N VAL A 255 -3.98 -5.14 2.49
CA VAL A 255 -4.77 -4.17 3.27
C VAL A 255 -4.41 -2.73 2.91
N LEU A 256 -5.36 -1.82 3.08
CA LEU A 256 -5.16 -0.38 2.95
C LEU A 256 -4.38 0.14 4.18
N THR A 257 -3.08 0.39 4.02
CA THR A 257 -2.25 1.02 5.06
C THR A 257 -1.77 2.40 4.60
N VAL A 258 -2.71 3.34 4.46
CA VAL A 258 -2.31 4.74 4.27
C VAL A 258 -2.13 5.34 5.67
N GLU A 259 -0.87 5.57 6.05
CA GLU A 259 -0.51 6.23 7.32
C GLU A 259 -0.10 7.68 7.01
N TYR A 260 -0.53 8.65 7.83
CA TYR A 260 -0.14 10.07 7.76
C TYR A 260 0.98 10.42 8.72
#